data_AF-A0A0J9SN19-F1
#
_entry.id   AF-A0A0J9SN19-F1
#
_cell.length_a   1.000
_cell.length_b   1.000
_cell.length_c   1.000
_cell.angle_alpha   90.00
_cell.angle_beta   90.00
_cell.angle_gamma   90.00
#
_symmetry.space_group_name_H-M   'P 1'
#
loop_
_entity.id
_entity.type
_entity.pdbx_description
1 polymer ?
#
loop_
_entity_poly.entity_id
_entity_poly.type
_entity_poly.pdbx_seq_one_letter_code
_entity_poly.pdbx_strand_id
1 'polypeptide(L)'
;MDIRYNRLLTKRDFQKGIDHKVLIDDIPGYGKNKTIKSEKDILTYGSLKPEGLNYYDTYKKKYKQRYSKKSGLAKLDCYYEKKVFDKIDNIFKLAQKTKNDKKYFKRKIRNKYIIPFIIFGLLPILGLILPLLFYNYNVFFGNYCFSDCTDTHGSSEPDKTKLHNDKNIKLLPFSEHTFEIFKVLNYIYLCVTLIIAIFVPIYVLWKLIKYEGLRAGKCKMNFKEYCHLIKN
;
A
#
# COMPACT_ATOMS: atom_id res chain seq x y z
N MET A 1 55.17 -0.22 -45.13
CA MET A 1 54.50 -1.08 -44.14
C MET A 1 53.53 -0.20 -43.36
N ASP A 2 52.24 -0.46 -43.52
CA ASP A 2 51.12 0.31 -42.95
C ASP A 2 50.27 -0.70 -42.14
N ILE A 3 50.09 -0.48 -40.85
CA ILE A 3 49.37 -1.39 -39.95
C ILE A 3 48.02 -0.76 -39.63
N ARG A 4 46.95 -1.31 -40.23
CA ARG A 4 45.55 -0.93 -39.99
C ARG A 4 44.83 -1.96 -39.13
N TYR A 5 44.03 -1.45 -38.20
CA TYR A 5 43.12 -2.16 -37.28
C TYR A 5 41.97 -2.89 -37.99
N ASN A 6 41.50 -4.00 -37.40
CA ASN A 6 40.11 -4.47 -37.57
C ASN A 6 39.59 -5.35 -36.40
N ARG A 7 38.50 -4.85 -35.79
CA ARG A 7 37.23 -5.49 -35.36
C ARG A 7 37.15 -6.69 -34.39
N LEU A 8 36.32 -6.43 -33.36
CA LEU A 8 35.20 -7.23 -32.80
C LEU A 8 35.50 -8.53 -32.02
N LEU A 9 35.38 -8.44 -30.69
CA LEU A 9 35.25 -9.58 -29.78
C LEU A 9 33.81 -9.70 -29.23
N THR A 10 33.03 -10.51 -29.95
CA THR A 10 32.10 -11.55 -29.45
C THR A 10 31.17 -11.25 -28.27
N LYS A 11 29.87 -11.05 -28.57
CA LYS A 11 28.77 -11.64 -27.78
C LYS A 11 28.69 -13.12 -28.15
N ARG A 12 28.75 -14.00 -27.15
CA ARG A 12 28.50 -15.43 -27.30
C ARG A 12 27.17 -15.77 -26.64
N ASP A 13 26.39 -16.54 -27.38
CA ASP A 13 25.01 -16.94 -27.13
C ASP A 13 24.82 -17.76 -25.85
N PHE A 14 23.63 -17.63 -25.27
CA PHE A 14 22.95 -18.76 -24.63
C PHE A 14 21.55 -18.87 -25.23
N GLN A 15 21.41 -19.88 -26.08
CA GLN A 15 20.21 -20.29 -26.81
C GLN A 15 19.72 -21.61 -26.21
N LYS A 16 18.41 -21.69 -25.92
CA LYS A 16 17.51 -22.86 -25.78
C LYS A 16 16.49 -22.57 -24.67
N GLY A 17 15.19 -22.73 -24.84
CA GLY A 17 14.38 -23.24 -25.95
C GLY A 17 12.92 -23.29 -25.46
N ILE A 18 11.98 -23.40 -26.40
CA ILE A 18 10.79 -24.28 -26.37
C ILE A 18 9.94 -23.87 -27.58
N ASP A 19 10.04 -24.69 -28.61
CA ASP A 19 9.09 -24.78 -29.71
C ASP A 19 7.78 -25.39 -29.20
N HIS A 20 6.65 -24.75 -29.48
CA HIS A 20 5.39 -25.46 -29.67
C HIS A 20 4.67 -24.85 -30.87
N LYS A 21 4.83 -25.51 -32.02
CA LYS A 21 3.96 -25.38 -33.19
C LYS A 21 2.60 -25.98 -32.84
N VAL A 22 1.53 -25.20 -33.00
CA VAL A 22 0.19 -25.72 -33.26
C VAL A 22 -0.25 -25.12 -34.59
N LEU A 23 -0.23 -25.97 -35.61
CA LEU A 23 -0.86 -25.76 -36.91
C LEU A 23 -2.37 -25.86 -36.73
N ILE A 24 -3.12 -24.86 -37.19
CA ILE A 24 -4.53 -25.02 -37.58
C ILE A 24 -4.67 -24.34 -38.94
N ASP A 25 -4.92 -25.18 -39.95
CA ASP A 25 -5.16 -24.84 -41.33
C ASP A 25 -6.51 -24.12 -41.54
N ASP A 26 -6.58 -23.40 -42.66
CA ASP A 26 -7.68 -22.60 -43.17
C ASP A 26 -8.98 -23.41 -43.45
N ILE A 27 -10.14 -22.71 -43.42
CA ILE A 27 -11.16 -22.67 -44.50
C ILE A 27 -12.24 -21.59 -44.19
N PRO A 28 -12.78 -20.86 -45.20
CA PRO A 28 -13.57 -19.65 -45.00
C PRO A 28 -15.09 -19.84 -45.15
N GLY A 29 -15.89 -18.93 -44.58
CA GLY A 29 -17.35 -18.95 -44.70
C GLY A 29 -18.03 -17.63 -44.30
N TYR A 30 -18.68 -17.02 -45.28
CA TYR A 30 -19.36 -15.72 -45.38
C TYR A 30 -20.49 -15.46 -44.36
N GLY A 31 -20.65 -14.21 -43.86
CA GLY A 31 -21.88 -13.75 -43.19
C GLY A 31 -21.74 -12.48 -42.32
N LYS A 32 -22.40 -11.39 -42.72
CA LYS A 32 -22.26 -10.01 -42.24
C LYS A 32 -22.94 -9.69 -40.89
N ASN A 33 -22.25 -8.84 -40.11
CA ASN A 33 -22.72 -7.71 -39.28
C ASN A 33 -23.40 -7.92 -37.90
N LYS A 34 -22.61 -7.69 -36.83
CA LYS A 34 -22.98 -6.82 -35.69
C LYS A 34 -21.70 -6.31 -35.02
N THR A 35 -21.37 -5.04 -35.24
CA THR A 35 -20.17 -4.35 -34.76
C THR A 35 -20.22 -4.11 -33.25
N ILE A 36 -19.80 -5.11 -32.47
CA ILE A 36 -19.30 -4.88 -31.12
C ILE A 36 -17.84 -4.45 -31.29
N LYS A 37 -17.57 -3.14 -31.19
CA LYS A 37 -16.20 -2.58 -31.15
C LYS A 37 -15.50 -3.06 -29.89
N SER A 38 -15.03 -4.30 -29.93
CA SER A 38 -14.04 -4.81 -29.00
C SER A 38 -12.69 -4.22 -29.38
N GLU A 39 -11.88 -3.94 -28.38
CA GLU A 39 -10.56 -3.30 -28.41
C GLU A 39 -9.48 -4.09 -29.20
N LYS A 40 -9.90 -4.98 -30.11
CA LYS A 40 -9.08 -5.80 -31.01
C LYS A 40 -8.85 -5.16 -32.39
N ASP A 41 -9.63 -4.15 -32.79
CA ASP A 41 -9.57 -3.57 -34.14
C ASP A 41 -8.48 -2.51 -34.37
N ILE A 42 -7.52 -2.34 -33.43
CA ILE A 42 -6.33 -1.49 -33.65
C ILE A 42 -5.12 -2.33 -34.14
N LEU A 43 -5.28 -3.66 -34.27
CA LEU A 43 -4.19 -4.57 -34.63
C LEU A 43 -4.08 -4.90 -36.14
N THR A 44 -4.78 -4.17 -37.02
CA THR A 44 -4.79 -4.46 -38.47
C THR A 44 -3.94 -3.51 -39.30
N TYR A 45 -2.74 -3.17 -38.83
CA TYR A 45 -1.68 -2.74 -39.76
C TYR A 45 -0.35 -3.31 -39.30
N GLY A 46 0.20 -4.17 -40.15
CA GLY A 46 1.54 -4.70 -40.02
C GLY A 46 2.55 -3.58 -39.81
N SER A 47 3.09 -3.52 -38.60
CA SER A 47 4.34 -2.84 -38.31
C SER A 47 4.97 -3.60 -37.16
N LEU A 48 5.92 -4.45 -37.53
CA LEU A 48 7.05 -4.96 -36.75
C LEU A 48 6.96 -4.54 -35.27
N LYS A 49 6.54 -5.44 -34.37
CA LYS A 49 6.73 -5.23 -32.93
C LYS A 49 8.21 -4.94 -32.73
N PRO A 50 8.63 -3.73 -32.35
CA PRO A 50 10.00 -3.55 -31.95
C PRO A 50 10.12 -4.30 -30.62
N GLU A 51 11.01 -5.29 -30.59
CA GLU A 51 11.63 -5.70 -29.34
C GLU A 51 11.97 -4.42 -28.54
N GLY A 52 11.26 -4.17 -27.43
CA GLY A 52 11.59 -3.06 -26.52
C GLY A 52 10.49 -2.07 -26.15
N LEU A 53 9.26 -2.12 -26.70
CA LEU A 53 8.16 -1.29 -26.16
C LEU A 53 7.61 -1.90 -24.86
N ASN A 54 8.19 -1.48 -23.75
CA ASN A 54 7.83 -1.91 -22.40
C ASN A 54 6.33 -1.62 -22.13
N TYR A 55 5.56 -2.66 -21.81
CA TYR A 55 4.10 -2.54 -21.59
C TYR A 55 3.80 -1.55 -20.44
N TYR A 56 4.67 -1.54 -19.43
CA TYR A 56 4.70 -0.54 -18.35
C TYR A 56 4.84 0.90 -18.86
N ASP A 57 5.75 1.18 -19.79
CA ASP A 57 5.97 2.54 -20.29
C ASP A 57 4.75 3.04 -21.09
N THR A 58 4.14 2.15 -21.88
CA THR A 58 2.87 2.43 -22.57
C THR A 58 1.75 2.69 -21.57
N TYR A 59 1.67 1.87 -20.51
CA TYR A 59 0.72 2.05 -19.42
C TYR A 59 0.93 3.42 -18.75
N LYS A 60 2.17 3.80 -18.42
CA LYS A 60 2.49 5.06 -17.77
C LYS A 60 2.14 6.28 -18.64
N LYS A 61 2.46 6.24 -19.94
CA LYS A 61 2.13 7.31 -20.89
C LYS A 61 0.62 7.58 -20.98
N LYS A 62 -0.20 6.53 -20.98
CA LYS A 62 -1.68 6.64 -21.05
C LYS A 62 -2.34 7.08 -19.73
N TYR A 63 -1.57 7.39 -18.67
CA TYR A 63 -2.14 7.77 -17.36
C TYR A 63 -3.13 8.95 -17.45
N LYS A 64 -2.77 10.05 -18.12
CA LYS A 64 -3.62 11.26 -18.19
C LYS A 64 -4.99 10.94 -18.78
N GLN A 65 -5.01 10.14 -19.85
CA GLN A 65 -6.23 9.70 -20.52
C GLN A 65 -7.06 8.77 -19.62
N ARG A 66 -6.44 7.82 -18.91
CA ARG A 66 -7.17 6.95 -17.97
C ARG A 66 -7.75 7.73 -16.79
N TYR A 67 -6.99 8.69 -16.29
CA TYR A 67 -7.37 9.53 -15.16
C TYR A 67 -8.54 10.46 -15.50
N SER A 68 -8.55 11.08 -16.70
CA SER A 68 -9.63 11.97 -17.12
C SER A 68 -10.96 11.23 -17.33
N LYS A 69 -10.91 9.96 -17.75
CA LYS A 69 -12.10 9.11 -17.95
C LYS A 69 -12.72 8.57 -16.64
N LYS A 70 -12.08 8.77 -15.48
CA LYS A 70 -12.53 8.22 -14.19
C LYS A 70 -13.18 9.31 -13.32
N SER A 71 -14.16 8.91 -12.52
CA SER A 71 -14.84 9.75 -11.52
C SER A 71 -14.83 9.09 -10.12
N GLY A 72 -15.11 9.89 -9.08
CA GLY A 72 -15.23 9.42 -7.68
C GLY A 72 -14.04 8.58 -7.18
N LEU A 73 -14.36 7.46 -6.52
CA LEU A 73 -13.37 6.52 -5.95
C LEU A 73 -12.43 5.92 -7.00
N ALA A 74 -12.91 5.69 -8.23
CA ALA A 74 -12.08 5.15 -9.31
C ALA A 74 -10.95 6.10 -9.71
N LYS A 75 -11.19 7.42 -9.57
CA LYS A 75 -10.19 8.46 -9.81
C LYS A 75 -9.14 8.49 -8.72
N LEU A 76 -9.55 8.32 -7.45
CA LEU A 76 -8.63 8.18 -6.31
C LEU A 76 -7.76 6.92 -6.44
N ASP A 77 -8.34 5.76 -6.74
CA ASP A 77 -7.58 4.52 -6.99
C ASP A 77 -6.54 4.72 -8.11
N CYS A 78 -6.92 5.35 -9.22
CA CYS A 78 -5.98 5.63 -10.31
C CYS A 78 -4.85 6.59 -9.90
N TYR A 79 -5.15 7.59 -9.07
CA TYR A 79 -4.16 8.52 -8.52
C TYR A 79 -3.18 7.80 -7.59
N TYR A 80 -3.69 7.03 -6.63
CA TYR A 80 -2.85 6.30 -5.67
C TYR A 80 -2.03 5.21 -6.35
N GLU A 81 -2.58 4.51 -7.35
CA GLU A 81 -1.83 3.55 -8.15
C GLU A 81 -0.61 4.20 -8.80
N LYS A 82 -0.78 5.36 -9.45
CA LYS A 82 0.35 6.12 -10.00
C LYS A 82 1.36 6.47 -8.91
N LYS A 83 0.90 6.94 -7.75
CA LYS A 83 1.78 7.30 -6.62
C LYS A 83 2.60 6.12 -6.11
N VAL A 84 2.00 4.92 -6.06
CA VAL A 84 2.71 3.68 -5.71
C VAL A 84 3.74 3.32 -6.78
N PHE A 85 3.37 3.37 -8.06
CA PHE A 85 4.28 3.05 -9.17
C PHE A 85 5.47 4.01 -9.23
N ASP A 86 5.25 5.31 -9.04
CA ASP A 86 6.32 6.31 -9.00
C ASP A 86 7.26 6.08 -7.80
N LYS A 87 6.75 5.62 -6.65
CA LYS A 87 7.60 5.22 -5.51
C LYS A 87 8.44 3.98 -5.84
N ILE A 88 7.86 2.98 -6.50
CA ILE A 88 8.58 1.76 -6.93
C ILE A 88 9.69 2.12 -7.94
N ASP A 89 9.38 2.96 -8.93
CA ASP A 89 10.37 3.46 -9.90
C ASP A 89 11.54 4.16 -9.20
N ASN A 90 11.26 4.97 -8.17
CA ASN A 90 12.30 5.63 -7.39
C ASN A 90 13.19 4.64 -6.63
N ILE A 91 12.64 3.52 -6.16
CA ILE A 91 13.40 2.44 -5.52
C ILE A 91 14.33 1.78 -6.56
N PHE A 92 13.83 1.45 -7.75
CA PHE A 92 14.65 0.87 -8.82
C PHE A 92 15.76 1.82 -9.30
N LYS A 93 15.44 3.10 -9.50
CA LYS A 93 16.44 4.13 -9.84
C LYS A 93 17.51 4.25 -8.76
N LEU A 94 17.11 4.19 -7.49
CA LEU A 94 18.06 4.22 -6.39
C LEU A 94 18.96 2.99 -6.41
N ALA A 95 18.40 1.80 -6.62
CA ALA A 95 19.15 0.54 -6.72
C ALA A 95 20.19 0.58 -7.85
N GLN A 96 19.80 1.11 -9.02
CA GLN A 96 20.73 1.28 -10.15
C GLN A 96 21.88 2.24 -9.84
N LYS A 97 21.61 3.37 -9.16
CA LYS A 97 22.64 4.35 -8.78
C LYS A 97 23.60 3.83 -7.70
N THR A 98 23.18 2.84 -6.93
CA THR A 98 23.90 2.36 -5.73
C THR A 98 24.38 0.92 -5.86
N LYS A 99 24.50 0.42 -7.10
CA LYS A 99 24.89 -0.97 -7.43
C LYS A 99 26.09 -1.49 -6.62
N ASN A 100 27.06 -0.63 -6.30
CA ASN A 100 28.30 -1.02 -5.61
C ASN A 100 28.25 -0.82 -4.09
N ASP A 101 27.25 -0.11 -3.54
CA ASP A 101 27.12 0.17 -2.11
C ASP A 101 25.76 -0.31 -1.57
N LYS A 102 25.69 -1.64 -1.37
CA LYS A 102 24.51 -2.33 -0.83
C LYS A 102 24.11 -1.79 0.55
N LYS A 103 25.08 -1.36 1.37
CA LYS A 103 24.83 -0.85 2.73
C LYS A 103 24.13 0.51 2.66
N TYR A 104 24.63 1.42 1.82
CA TYR A 104 24.00 2.70 1.58
C TYR A 104 22.59 2.56 1.01
N PHE A 105 22.38 1.68 0.03
CA PHE A 105 21.06 1.40 -0.54
C PHE A 105 20.06 0.96 0.54
N LYS A 106 20.40 -0.07 1.32
CA LYS A 106 19.55 -0.58 2.41
C LYS A 106 19.21 0.51 3.42
N ARG A 107 20.21 1.30 3.86
CA ARG A 107 19.98 2.41 4.80
C ARG A 107 19.02 3.45 4.24
N LYS A 108 19.18 3.82 2.96
CA LYS A 108 18.35 4.84 2.32
C LYS A 108 16.91 4.37 2.09
N ILE A 109 16.72 3.11 1.69
CA ILE A 109 15.39 2.49 1.60
C ILE A 109 14.73 2.42 2.98
N ARG A 110 15.48 1.95 3.98
CA ARG A 110 14.98 1.83 5.35
C ARG A 110 14.49 3.17 5.87
N ASN A 111 15.31 4.20 5.80
CA ASN A 111 14.97 5.50 6.37
C ASN A 111 13.86 6.21 5.59
N LYS A 112 13.79 6.02 4.25
CA LYS A 112 12.80 6.72 3.42
C LYS A 112 11.43 6.04 3.35
N TYR A 113 11.39 4.72 3.40
CA TYR A 113 10.17 3.96 3.16
C TYR A 113 9.79 3.04 4.33
N ILE A 114 10.74 2.30 4.90
CA ILE A 114 10.43 1.30 5.94
C ILE A 114 10.09 1.96 7.26
N ILE A 115 10.93 2.89 7.77
CA ILE A 115 10.69 3.55 9.06
C ILE A 115 9.35 4.30 9.09
N PRO A 116 9.01 5.16 8.10
CA PRO A 116 7.71 5.83 8.09
C PRO A 116 6.52 4.86 8.02
N PHE A 117 6.68 3.74 7.32
CA PHE A 117 5.65 2.71 7.22
C PHE A 117 5.45 1.95 8.54
N ILE A 118 6.53 1.66 9.26
CA ILE A 118 6.45 1.10 10.62
C ILE A 118 5.73 2.08 11.55
N ILE A 119 6.13 3.36 11.56
CA ILE A 119 5.49 4.39 12.40
C ILE A 119 3.99 4.50 12.08
N PHE A 120 3.62 4.45 10.80
CA PHE A 120 2.22 4.43 10.38
C PHE A 120 1.44 3.23 10.95
N GLY A 121 2.05 2.04 10.95
CA GLY A 121 1.46 0.85 11.55
C GLY A 121 1.33 0.89 13.08
N LEU A 122 2.06 1.79 13.76
CA LEU A 122 1.98 1.98 15.21
C LEU A 122 0.85 2.95 15.61
N LEU A 123 0.22 3.67 14.67
CA LEU A 123 -0.89 4.59 14.97
C LEU A 123 -2.02 3.96 15.81
N PRO A 124 -2.49 2.73 15.51
CA PRO A 124 -3.55 2.10 16.30
C PRO A 124 -3.19 1.88 17.77
N ILE A 125 -1.89 1.77 18.10
CA ILE A 125 -1.43 1.57 19.47
C ILE A 125 -1.83 2.75 20.35
N LEU A 126 -1.86 3.97 19.80
CA LEU A 126 -2.32 5.15 20.54
C LEU A 126 -3.77 4.99 21.01
N GLY A 127 -4.62 4.37 20.18
CA GLY A 127 -6.01 4.08 20.53
C GLY A 127 -6.16 2.95 21.56
N LEU A 128 -5.15 2.09 21.72
CA LEU A 128 -5.14 1.01 22.72
C LEU A 128 -4.70 1.49 24.11
N ILE A 129 -3.99 2.61 24.20
CA ILE A 129 -3.48 3.14 25.48
C ILE A 129 -4.64 3.52 26.40
N LEU A 130 -5.66 4.21 25.89
CA LEU A 130 -6.78 4.70 26.71
C LEU A 130 -7.58 3.55 27.36
N PRO A 131 -8.04 2.54 26.61
CA PRO A 131 -8.75 1.40 27.20
C PRO A 131 -7.86 0.62 28.16
N LEU A 132 -6.55 0.53 27.91
CA LEU A 132 -5.61 -0.16 28.81
C LEU A 132 -5.42 0.59 30.13
N LEU A 133 -5.33 1.92 30.10
CA LEU A 133 -5.16 2.76 31.30
C LEU A 133 -6.41 2.73 32.19
N PHE A 134 -7.59 2.68 31.59
CA PHE A 134 -8.87 2.80 32.28
C PHE A 134 -9.71 1.50 32.26
N TYR A 135 -9.07 0.36 31.98
CA TYR A 135 -9.73 -0.95 32.03
C TYR A 135 -10.20 -1.23 33.45
N ASN A 136 -11.53 -1.20 33.67
CA ASN A 136 -12.24 -1.55 34.92
C ASN A 136 -11.44 -1.27 36.22
N TYR A 137 -11.09 0.00 36.42
CA TYR A 137 -10.40 0.53 37.61
C TYR A 137 -9.05 -0.13 37.87
N ASN A 138 -8.07 0.21 37.02
CA ASN A 138 -6.66 0.06 37.34
C ASN A 138 -6.38 0.59 38.76
N VAL A 139 -5.67 -0.16 39.60
CA VAL A 139 -5.39 0.18 41.02
C VAL A 139 -4.87 1.61 41.17
N PHE A 140 -4.15 2.12 40.16
CA PHE A 140 -3.66 3.49 40.09
C PHE A 140 -4.77 4.56 40.13
N PHE A 141 -5.97 4.28 39.63
CA PHE A 141 -7.12 5.19 39.60
C PHE A 141 -8.15 4.90 40.71
N GLY A 142 -7.89 3.93 41.61
CA GLY A 142 -8.81 3.58 42.70
C GLY A 142 -9.10 4.73 43.68
N ASN A 143 -8.18 5.69 43.78
CA ASN A 143 -8.33 6.89 44.62
C ASN A 143 -8.72 8.13 43.80
N TYR A 144 -9.33 7.96 42.63
CA TYR A 144 -9.74 9.09 41.78
C TYR A 144 -11.25 9.08 41.55
N CYS A 145 -11.84 10.27 41.53
CA CYS A 145 -13.24 10.50 41.18
C CYS A 145 -13.35 11.60 40.15
N PHE A 146 -14.45 11.64 39.39
CA PHE A 146 -14.70 12.72 38.44
C PHE A 146 -15.07 14.02 39.16
N SER A 147 -14.89 15.17 38.50
CA SER A 147 -15.19 16.48 39.09
C SER A 147 -16.66 16.64 39.52
N ASP A 148 -17.56 15.88 38.92
CA ASP A 148 -18.99 15.85 39.17
C ASP A 148 -19.44 14.69 40.07
N CYS A 149 -18.52 14.05 40.81
CA CYS A 149 -18.84 12.93 41.69
C CYS A 149 -19.96 13.27 42.70
N THR A 150 -20.94 12.36 42.80
CA THR A 150 -22.06 12.45 43.74
C THR A 150 -22.12 11.32 44.76
N ASP A 151 -21.19 10.37 44.69
CA ASP A 151 -21.16 9.24 45.60
C ASP A 151 -20.80 9.66 47.02
N THR A 152 -21.48 9.05 47.99
CA THR A 152 -21.19 9.23 49.42
C THR A 152 -19.98 8.42 49.87
N HIS A 153 -19.45 7.54 49.00
CA HIS A 153 -18.35 6.61 49.27
C HIS A 153 -18.49 5.85 50.61
N GLY A 154 -19.72 5.62 51.09
CA GLY A 154 -19.98 4.98 52.39
C GLY A 154 -19.69 5.85 53.61
N SER A 155 -19.67 7.17 53.47
CA SER A 155 -19.58 8.14 54.57
C SER A 155 -20.91 8.87 54.79
N SER A 156 -21.13 9.31 56.02
CA SER A 156 -22.26 10.16 56.42
C SER A 156 -21.97 11.66 56.25
N GLU A 157 -20.74 12.02 55.85
CA GLU A 157 -20.31 13.42 55.71
C GLU A 157 -21.06 14.10 54.54
N PRO A 158 -21.82 15.17 54.79
CA PRO A 158 -22.59 15.86 53.74
C PRO A 158 -21.72 16.75 52.84
N ASP A 159 -20.57 17.21 53.34
CA ASP A 159 -19.61 18.01 52.58
C ASP A 159 -18.71 17.11 51.73
N LYS A 160 -18.96 17.07 50.42
CA LYS A 160 -18.20 16.25 49.48
C LYS A 160 -16.72 16.61 49.44
N THR A 161 -16.36 17.88 49.59
CA THR A 161 -14.95 18.31 49.57
C THR A 161 -14.20 17.74 50.76
N LYS A 162 -14.83 17.75 51.95
CA LYS A 162 -14.27 17.10 53.14
C LYS A 162 -14.23 15.59 52.98
N LEU A 163 -15.31 14.98 52.49
CA LEU A 163 -15.38 13.55 52.21
C LEU A 163 -14.22 13.05 51.33
N HIS A 164 -13.94 13.74 50.23
CA HIS A 164 -12.88 13.36 49.30
C HIS A 164 -11.50 13.56 49.92
N ASN A 165 -11.30 14.63 50.70
CA ASN A 165 -10.05 14.85 51.42
C ASN A 165 -9.81 13.77 52.49
N ASP A 166 -10.82 13.44 53.29
CA ASP A 166 -10.73 12.45 54.38
C ASP A 166 -10.40 11.04 53.86
N LYS A 167 -10.96 10.68 52.69
CA LYS A 167 -10.70 9.40 52.02
C LYS A 167 -9.49 9.44 51.08
N ASN A 168 -8.75 10.56 51.02
CA ASN A 168 -7.62 10.77 50.09
C ASN A 168 -7.98 10.53 48.61
N ILE A 169 -9.21 10.85 48.22
CA ILE A 169 -9.71 10.73 46.84
C ILE A 169 -9.41 12.03 46.10
N LYS A 170 -8.73 11.93 44.95
CA LYS A 170 -8.41 13.06 44.07
C LYS A 170 -9.47 13.22 43.00
N LEU A 171 -9.94 14.45 42.82
CA LEU A 171 -10.88 14.78 41.74
C LEU A 171 -10.13 15.01 40.42
N LEU A 172 -10.53 14.30 39.39
CA LEU A 172 -10.13 14.54 38.01
C LEU A 172 -10.80 15.84 37.52
N PRO A 173 -10.14 16.62 36.66
CA PRO A 173 -10.67 17.91 36.20
C PRO A 173 -11.86 17.78 35.23
N PHE A 174 -12.20 16.57 34.81
CA PHE A 174 -13.25 16.28 33.85
C PHE A 174 -14.38 15.45 34.46
N SER A 175 -15.58 15.62 33.93
CA SER A 175 -16.77 14.91 34.35
C SER A 175 -16.82 13.48 33.82
N GLU A 176 -17.63 12.64 34.47
CA GLU A 176 -17.88 11.26 34.03
C GLU A 176 -18.43 11.22 32.59
N HIS A 177 -19.42 12.06 32.30
CA HIS A 177 -20.01 12.15 30.96
C HIS A 177 -18.99 12.55 29.89
N THR A 178 -18.08 13.47 30.21
CA THR A 178 -17.01 13.88 29.28
C THR A 178 -16.07 12.69 28.99
N PHE A 179 -15.75 11.90 30.01
CA PHE A 179 -14.91 10.72 29.87
C PHE A 179 -15.57 9.63 29.02
N GLU A 180 -16.89 9.41 29.16
CA GLU A 180 -17.65 8.50 28.28
C GLU A 180 -17.54 8.89 26.80
N ILE A 181 -17.70 10.18 26.48
CA ILE A 181 -17.52 10.68 25.11
C ILE A 181 -16.11 10.38 24.60
N PHE A 182 -15.09 10.64 25.41
CA PHE A 182 -13.70 10.34 25.04
C PHE A 182 -13.47 8.85 24.79
N LYS A 183 -14.07 7.95 25.59
CA LYS A 183 -14.00 6.51 25.36
C LYS A 183 -14.58 6.12 24.00
N VAL A 184 -15.77 6.64 23.66
CA VAL A 184 -16.42 6.37 22.37
C VAL A 184 -15.57 6.89 21.20
N LEU A 185 -15.09 8.13 21.28
CA LEU A 185 -14.23 8.72 20.24
C LEU A 185 -12.93 7.93 20.05
N ASN A 186 -12.30 7.52 21.16
CA ASN A 186 -11.08 6.73 21.11
C ASN A 186 -11.33 5.33 20.51
N TYR A 187 -12.46 4.71 20.81
CA TYR A 187 -12.85 3.44 20.19
C TYR A 187 -13.04 3.59 18.67
N ILE A 188 -13.74 4.64 18.22
CA ILE A 188 -13.90 4.95 16.79
C ILE A 188 -12.53 5.18 16.14
N TYR A 189 -11.66 5.96 16.78
CA TYR A 189 -10.29 6.20 16.32
C TYR A 189 -9.51 4.90 16.15
N LEU A 190 -9.57 4.00 17.15
CA LEU A 190 -8.92 2.70 17.10
C LEU A 190 -9.42 1.87 15.93
N CYS A 191 -10.74 1.75 15.74
CA CYS A 191 -11.32 1.01 14.62
C CYS A 191 -10.86 1.57 13.26
N VAL A 192 -10.94 2.90 13.07
CA VAL A 192 -10.55 3.54 11.81
C VAL A 192 -9.06 3.38 11.53
N THR A 193 -8.20 3.59 12.53
CA THR A 193 -6.75 3.44 12.36
C THR A 193 -6.34 2.00 12.12
N LEU A 194 -6.96 1.02 12.79
CA LEU A 194 -6.74 -0.41 12.54
C LEU A 194 -7.10 -0.80 11.10
N ILE A 195 -8.29 -0.40 10.65
CA ILE A 195 -8.75 -0.62 9.27
C ILE A 195 -7.71 -0.05 8.29
N ILE A 196 -7.34 1.22 8.46
CA ILE A 196 -6.36 1.87 7.59
C ILE A 196 -5.00 1.16 7.62
N ALA A 197 -4.53 0.75 8.81
CA ALA A 197 -3.26 0.06 9.00
C ALA A 197 -3.21 -1.31 8.30
N ILE A 198 -4.35 -1.98 8.11
CA ILE A 198 -4.44 -3.26 7.40
C ILE A 198 -4.66 -3.08 5.90
N PHE A 199 -5.59 -2.20 5.50
CA PHE A 199 -5.96 -2.03 4.08
C PHE A 199 -4.84 -1.38 3.25
N VAL A 200 -4.08 -0.42 3.82
CA VAL A 200 -3.00 0.26 3.10
C VAL A 200 -1.87 -0.69 2.68
N PRO A 201 -1.30 -1.55 3.57
CA PRO A 201 -0.33 -2.56 3.17
C PRO A 201 -0.84 -3.50 2.08
N ILE A 202 -2.06 -4.03 2.24
CA ILE A 202 -2.68 -4.95 1.27
C ILE A 202 -2.79 -4.28 -0.10
N TYR A 203 -3.25 -3.02 -0.14
CA TYR A 203 -3.34 -2.24 -1.36
C TYR A 203 -1.96 -2.04 -2.02
N VAL A 204 -0.93 -1.70 -1.25
CA VAL A 204 0.43 -1.53 -1.77
C VAL A 204 0.98 -2.83 -2.36
N LEU A 205 0.78 -3.97 -1.68
CA LEU A 205 1.20 -5.30 -2.16
C LEU A 205 0.47 -5.68 -3.45
N TRP A 206 -0.85 -5.48 -3.50
CA TRP A 206 -1.64 -5.72 -4.71
C TRP A 206 -1.13 -4.89 -5.88
N LYS A 207 -0.86 -3.59 -5.68
CA LYS A 207 -0.33 -2.71 -6.72
C LYS A 207 1.11 -3.08 -7.09
N LEU A 208 1.93 -3.60 -6.18
CA LEU A 208 3.28 -4.10 -6.50
C LEU A 208 3.21 -5.29 -7.47
N ILE A 209 2.30 -6.24 -7.26
CA ILE A 209 2.10 -7.38 -8.17
C ILE A 209 1.68 -6.89 -9.56
N LYS A 210 0.74 -5.93 -9.61
CA LYS A 210 0.34 -5.30 -10.87
C LYS A 210 1.50 -4.59 -11.57
N TYR A 211 2.34 -3.88 -10.83
CA TYR A 211 3.51 -3.20 -11.37
C TYR A 211 4.47 -4.20 -12.03
N GLU A 212 4.81 -5.28 -11.34
CA GLU A 212 5.73 -6.29 -11.86
C GLU A 212 5.14 -7.04 -13.05
N GLY A 213 3.82 -7.32 -13.04
CA GLY A 213 3.12 -7.86 -14.20
C GLY A 213 3.27 -6.96 -15.43
N LEU A 214 2.99 -5.66 -15.29
CA LEU A 214 3.13 -4.69 -16.38
C LEU A 214 4.58 -4.58 -16.88
N ARG A 215 5.56 -4.71 -16.00
CA ARG A 215 6.98 -4.69 -16.35
C ARG A 215 7.42 -5.98 -17.06
N ALA A 216 6.83 -7.11 -16.71
CA ALA A 216 7.02 -8.40 -17.38
C ALA A 216 6.24 -8.55 -18.69
N GLY A 217 5.54 -7.50 -19.15
CA GLY A 217 4.71 -7.54 -20.36
C GLY A 217 3.34 -8.21 -20.19
N LYS A 218 2.95 -8.54 -18.95
CA LYS A 218 1.64 -9.13 -18.62
C LYS A 218 0.66 -8.05 -18.19
N CYS A 219 -0.57 -8.10 -18.72
CA CYS A 219 -1.61 -7.13 -18.40
C CYS A 219 -2.24 -7.38 -17.00
N LYS A 220 -2.24 -8.64 -16.55
CA LYS A 220 -2.69 -9.08 -15.22
C LYS A 220 -1.81 -10.25 -14.77
N MET A 221 -1.51 -10.29 -13.48
CA MET A 221 -0.66 -11.32 -12.89
C MET A 221 -1.22 -11.75 -11.54
N ASN A 222 -1.27 -13.06 -11.30
CA ASN A 222 -1.68 -13.60 -10.00
C ASN A 222 -0.51 -13.68 -9.03
N PHE A 223 -0.78 -13.74 -7.72
CA PHE A 223 0.23 -13.90 -6.67
C PHE A 223 1.11 -15.13 -6.89
N LYS A 224 0.53 -16.27 -7.32
CA LYS A 224 1.30 -17.48 -7.64
C LYS A 224 2.30 -17.25 -8.78
N GLU A 225 1.89 -16.53 -9.82
CA GLU A 225 2.79 -16.19 -10.93
C GLU A 225 3.88 -15.20 -10.48
N TYR A 226 3.54 -14.25 -9.61
CA TYR A 226 4.49 -13.34 -9.01
C TYR A 226 5.57 -14.09 -8.22
N CYS A 227 5.19 -15.04 -7.36
CA CYS A 227 6.13 -15.88 -6.62
C CYS A 227 7.06 -16.66 -7.56
N HIS A 228 6.55 -17.17 -8.67
CA HIS A 228 7.37 -17.87 -9.67
C HIS A 228 8.35 -16.94 -10.38
N LEU A 229 7.97 -15.68 -10.65
CA LEU A 229 8.86 -14.70 -11.30
C LEU A 229 10.01 -14.25 -10.43
N ILE A 230 9.84 -14.17 -9.10
CA ILE A 230 10.92 -13.77 -8.19
C ILE A 230 11.91 -14.91 -7.95
N LYS A 231 11.46 -16.16 -8.10
CA LYS A 231 12.28 -17.35 -7.84
C LYS A 231 13.27 -17.65 -8.97
N ASN A 232 12.99 -17.17 -10.18
CA ASN A 232 13.84 -17.28 -11.36
C ASN A 232 14.72 -16.04 -11.52
#